data_AF-A0A2V4ECK5-F1
#
_entry.id   AF-A0A2V4ECK5-F1
#
_cell.length_a   1.000
_cell.length_b   1.000
_cell.length_c   1.000
_cell.angle_alpha   90.00
_cell.angle_beta   90.00
_cell.angle_gamma   90.00
#
_symmetry.space_group_name_H-M   'P 1'
#
loop_
_entity.id
_entity.type
_entity.pdbx_description
1 polymer ?
#
loop_
_entity_poly.entity_id
_entity_poly.type
_entity_poly.pdbx_seq_one_letter_code
_entity_poly.pdbx_strand_id
1 'polypeptide(L)' 'MMSFSIPHLLVFLAVVVLIFGTKKLRNLGSDLGSALKGFKKAMNDDEVENDNKLDKQ' A
#
# COMPACT_ATOMS: atom_id res chain seq x y z
N MET A 1 6.45 -29.34 -1.61
CA MET A 1 6.68 -27.98 -1.07
C MET A 1 5.64 -27.07 -1.69
N MET A 2 4.77 -26.44 -0.89
CA MET A 2 3.70 -25.57 -1.39
C MET A 2 4.31 -24.20 -1.70
N SER A 3 4.57 -23.95 -2.98
CA SER A 3 4.95 -22.62 -3.45
C SER A 3 3.72 -21.72 -3.36
N PHE A 4 3.75 -20.71 -2.51
CA PHE A 4 2.79 -19.60 -2.54
C PHE A 4 3.00 -18.81 -3.83
N SER A 5 2.46 -19.35 -4.92
CA SER A 5 2.53 -18.73 -6.23
C SER A 5 1.47 -17.62 -6.32
N ILE A 6 1.79 -16.55 -7.04
CA ILE A 6 0.95 -15.36 -7.29
C ILE A 6 -0.55 -15.71 -7.54
N PRO A 7 -0.92 -16.76 -8.30
CA PRO A 7 -2.32 -17.12 -8.51
C PRO A 7 -3.09 -17.51 -7.25
N HIS A 8 -2.43 -18.13 -6.27
CA HIS A 8 -3.08 -18.51 -5.00
C HIS A 8 -3.48 -17.27 -4.19
N LEU A 9 -2.62 -16.24 -4.18
CA LEU A 9 -2.92 -14.97 -3.52
C LEU A 9 -4.10 -14.26 -4.20
N LEU A 10 -4.18 -14.34 -5.54
CA LEU A 10 -5.27 -13.77 -6.32
C LEU A 10 -6.62 -14.43 -6.01
N VAL A 11 -6.66 -15.77 -5.98
CA VAL A 11 -7.88 -16.52 -5.63
C VAL A 11 -8.29 -16.26 -4.18
N PHE A 12 -7.34 -16.25 -3.26
CA PHE A 12 -7.60 -15.91 -1.86
C PHE A 12 -8.19 -14.50 -1.70
N LEU A 13 -7.59 -13.50 -2.37
CA LEU A 13 -8.07 -12.13 -2.37
C LEU A 13 -9.50 -12.04 -2.94
N ALA A 14 -9.79 -12.76 -4.02
CA ALA A 14 -11.14 -12.80 -4.61
C ALA A 14 -12.18 -13.33 -3.62
N VAL A 15 -11.87 -14.40 -2.88
CA VAL A 15 -12.76 -14.94 -1.84
C VAL A 15 -12.99 -13.94 -0.71
N VAL A 16 -11.92 -13.28 -0.24
CA VAL A 16 -12.04 -12.23 0.79
C VAL A 16 -12.94 -11.08 0.30
N VAL A 17 -12.75 -10.62 -0.94
CA VAL A 17 -13.57 -9.56 -1.54
C VAL A 17 -15.04 -9.97 -1.64
N LEU A 18 -15.33 -11.23 -1.98
CA LEU A 18 -16.71 -11.75 -2.05
C LEU A 18 -17.38 -11.81 -0.67
N ILE A 19 -16.66 -12.23 0.38
CA ILE A 19 -17.21 -12.32 1.75
C ILE A 19 -17.48 -10.93 2.32
N PHE A 20 -16.52 -10.02 2.21
CA PHE A 20 -16.63 -8.69 2.80
C PHE A 20 -17.40 -7.70 1.92
N GLY A 21 -17.53 -8.00 0.62
CA GLY A 21 -18.09 -7.12 -0.40
C GLY A 21 -17.17 -5.94 -0.74
N THR A 22 -17.28 -5.44 -1.96
CA THR A 22 -16.47 -4.32 -2.46
C THR A 22 -16.74 -3.01 -1.71
N LYS A 23 -17.95 -2.81 -1.19
CA LYS A 23 -18.35 -1.58 -0.47
C LYS A 23 -17.61 -1.42 0.87
N LYS A 24 -17.46 -2.51 1.63
CA LYS A 24 -16.77 -2.50 2.93
C LYS A 24 -15.26 -2.42 2.75
N LEU A 25 -14.71 -3.12 1.77
CA LEU A 25 -13.30 -3.01 1.38
C LEU A 25 -12.95 -1.59 0.89
N ARG A 26 -13.81 -0.94 0.11
CA ARG A 26 -13.58 0.43 -0.34
C ARG A 26 -13.57 1.44 0.80
N ASN A 27 -14.50 1.32 1.75
CA ASN A 27 -14.55 2.23 2.89
C ASN A 27 -13.30 2.11 3.75
N LEU A 28 -12.95 0.87 4.15
CA LEU A 28 -11.74 0.60 4.93
C LEU A 28 -10.46 0.93 4.15
N GLY A 29 -10.42 0.64 2.85
CA GLY A 29 -9.29 0.95 1.98
C GLY A 29 -9.10 2.45 1.75
N SER A 30 -10.18 3.24 1.74
CA SER A 30 -10.10 4.70 1.68
C SER A 30 -9.50 5.29 2.96
N ASP A 31 -9.92 4.79 4.12
CA ASP A 31 -9.42 5.25 5.42
C ASP A 31 -7.93 4.89 5.59
N LEU A 32 -7.59 3.63 5.33
CA LEU A 32 -6.21 3.14 5.38
C LEU A 32 -5.33 3.80 4.30
N GLY A 33 -5.86 3.94 3.08
CA GLY A 33 -5.14 4.57 1.98
C GLY A 33 -4.85 6.04 2.23
N SER A 34 -5.76 6.76 2.90
CA SER A 34 -5.54 8.16 3.27
C SER A 34 -4.45 8.31 4.34
N ALA A 35 -4.42 7.41 5.33
CA ALA A 35 -3.35 7.37 6.33
C ALA A 35 -1.98 7.03 5.71
N LEU A 36 -1.94 6.03 4.83
CA LEU A 36 -0.71 5.63 4.13
C LEU A 36 -0.22 6.70 3.14
N LYS A 37 -1.13 7.51 2.56
CA LYS A 37 -0.75 8.63 1.68
C LYS A 37 0.03 9.70 2.43
N GLY A 38 -0.37 10.03 3.66
CA GLY A 38 0.38 10.95 4.52
C GLY A 38 1.75 10.40 4.90
N PHE A 39 1.81 9.10 5.24
CA PHE A 39 3.07 8.42 5.54
C PHE A 39 4.03 8.41 4.36
N LYS A 40 3.54 8.07 3.15
CA LYS A 40 4.36 8.10 1.93
C LYS A 40 4.86 9.51 1.63
N LYS A 41 4.03 10.54 1.81
CA LYS A 41 4.43 11.92 1.57
C LYS A 41 5.56 12.36 2.51
N ALA A 42 5.43 12.11 3.81
CA ALA A 42 6.48 12.45 4.77
C ALA A 42 7.81 11.75 4.43
N MET A 43 7.75 10.46 4.12
CA MET A 43 8.94 9.68 3.75
C MET A 43 9.61 10.17 2.45
N ASN A 44 8.84 10.69 1.49
CA ASN A 44 9.38 11.27 0.25
C ASN A 44 9.90 12.70 0.45
N ASP A 45 9.24 13.53 1.28
CA ASP A 45 9.74 14.88 1.61
C ASP A 45 11.10 14.78 2.34
N ASP A 46 11.26 13.79 3.23
CA ASP A 46 12.53 13.51 3.89
C ASP A 46 13.62 13.06 2.90
N GLU A 47 13.31 12.21 1.91
CA GLU A 47 14.28 11.81 0.87
C GLU A 47 14.71 12.99 -0.02
N VAL A 48 13.78 13.87 -0.42
CA VAL A 48 14.07 15.03 -1.29
C VAL A 48 14.87 16.12 -0.58
N GLU A 49 14.70 16.28 0.75
CA GLU A 49 15.48 17.22 1.55
C GLU A 49 16.93 16.72 1.77
N ASN A 50 17.14 15.40 1.83
CA ASN A 50 18.46 14.80 1.94
C ASN A 50 19.25 14.87 0.63
N ASP A 51 18.63 14.63 -0.53
CA ASP A 51 19.30 14.63 -1.84
C ASP A 51 19.83 16.03 -2.23
N ASN A 52 19.11 17.11 -1.89
CA ASN A 52 19.54 18.49 -2.16
C ASN A 52 20.68 19.00 -1.26
N LYS A 53 21.08 18.25 -0.21
CA LYS A 53 22.23 18.59 0.65
C LYS A 53 23.54 17.91 0.20
N LEU A 54 23.48 16.89 -0.65
CA LEU A 54 24.69 16.15 -1.09
C LEU A 54 25.42 16.81 -2.27
N ASP A 55 24.75 17.63 -3.08
CA ASP A 55 25.34 18.34 -4.23
C ASP A 55 25.92 19.75 -3.89
N LYS A 56 25.99 20.12 -2.61
CA LYS A 56 26.49 21.43 -2.16
C LYS A 56 27.71 21.40 -1.22
N GLN A 57 28.43 20.29 -1.13
CA GLN A 57 29.76 20.25 -0.51
C GLN A 57 30.86 20.18 -1.56
#